data_AF-A0A6A5VPB4-F1
#
_entry.id   AF-A0A6A5VPB4-F1
#
_cell.length_a   1.000
_cell.length_b   1.000
_cell.length_c   1.000
_cell.angle_alpha   90.00
_cell.angle_beta   90.00
_cell.angle_gamma   90.00
#
_symmetry.space_group_name_H-M   'P 1'
#
loop_
_entity.id
_entity.type
_entity.pdbx_description
1 polymer ?
#
loop_
_entity_poly.entity_id
_entity_poly.type
_entity_poly.pdbx_seq_one_letter_code
_entity_poly.pdbx_strand_id
1 'polypeptide(L)'
;MIEKDGVKGVGGFSLLYGFVQDVVKGTGKGLGIISNRTPDAQGIIRLASHAGKTHALSNAAYGDRSWPKVVNGEKWTKEAISKSVELDESREQLVQRLLDVLSTDTMPKQKENEEWDMYMNQLRHTIFVPSIGRDDLEELKMPAHEIGDTVKQKAAHATDGVYGTQKNIIILVDKEGKVFYFERTLYDRDAKPIEKEKGDRRFEYEIEGW
;
A
#
# COMPACT_ATOMS: atom_id res chain seq x y z
N MET A 1 -18.54 25.66 -17.92
CA MET A 1 -18.58 26.24 -16.58
C MET A 1 -18.96 25.11 -15.62
N ILE A 2 -17.98 24.32 -15.19
CA ILE A 2 -18.21 23.24 -14.20
C ILE A 2 -17.93 23.90 -12.85
N GLU A 3 -18.95 24.59 -12.33
CA GLU A 3 -18.89 25.17 -11.00
C GLU A 3 -19.32 24.12 -9.97
N LYS A 4 -18.45 23.96 -8.96
CA LYS A 4 -18.81 23.86 -7.53
C LYS A 4 -19.31 22.58 -6.89
N ASP A 5 -19.34 21.43 -7.54
CA ASP A 5 -19.44 20.15 -6.82
C ASP A 5 -18.27 19.23 -7.14
N GLY A 6 -17.10 19.59 -6.60
CA GLY A 6 -16.05 18.62 -6.36
C GLY A 6 -16.62 17.47 -5.52
N VAL A 7 -16.22 16.24 -5.82
CA VAL A 7 -16.83 15.02 -5.26
C VAL A 7 -16.66 14.96 -3.73
N LYS A 8 -17.56 15.62 -3.00
CA LYS A 8 -17.63 15.56 -1.53
C LYS A 8 -18.01 14.13 -1.15
N GLY A 9 -17.11 13.45 -0.46
CA GLY A 9 -17.35 12.11 0.08
C GLY A 9 -16.66 10.95 -0.65
N VAL A 10 -15.94 11.20 -1.75
CA VAL A 10 -15.09 10.18 -2.36
C VAL A 10 -13.67 10.32 -1.82
N GLY A 11 -13.12 9.23 -1.26
CA GLY A 11 -11.72 9.17 -0.82
C GLY A 11 -10.76 9.59 -1.94
N GLY A 12 -9.57 10.08 -1.58
CA GLY A 12 -8.54 10.40 -2.57
C GLY A 12 -8.15 9.14 -3.35
N PHE A 13 -8.16 9.21 -4.69
CA PHE A 13 -7.63 8.14 -5.54
C PHE A 13 -6.45 8.66 -6.34
N SER A 14 -5.46 7.79 -6.59
CA SER A 14 -4.35 8.04 -7.49
C SER A 14 -4.20 6.84 -8.43
N LEU A 15 -4.24 7.08 -9.74
CA LEU A 15 -3.96 6.10 -10.78
C LEU A 15 -2.62 6.43 -11.42
N LEU A 16 -1.67 5.52 -11.34
CA LEU A 16 -0.42 5.56 -12.10
C LEU A 16 -0.64 4.82 -13.42
N TYR A 17 -0.32 5.47 -14.55
CA TYR A 17 -0.52 4.89 -15.87
C TYR A 17 0.61 5.28 -16.83
N GLY A 18 0.78 4.53 -17.91
CA GLY A 18 1.80 4.76 -18.93
C GLY A 18 2.48 3.47 -19.37
N PHE A 19 3.45 3.59 -20.26
CA PHE A 19 4.25 2.45 -20.71
C PHE A 19 5.54 2.36 -19.90
N VAL A 20 5.81 1.21 -19.31
CA VAL A 20 7.09 0.98 -18.60
C VAL A 20 8.29 1.15 -19.55
N GLN A 21 8.10 0.87 -20.84
CA GLN A 21 9.08 1.16 -21.90
C GLN A 21 9.54 2.62 -21.90
N ASP A 22 8.66 3.58 -21.63
CA ASP A 22 9.03 5.01 -21.62
C ASP A 22 9.98 5.35 -20.47
N VAL A 23 9.88 4.62 -19.35
CA VAL A 23 10.81 4.71 -18.23
C VAL A 23 12.13 4.03 -18.58
N VAL A 24 12.08 2.81 -19.10
CA VAL A 24 13.27 1.98 -19.35
C VAL A 24 14.12 2.51 -20.52
N LYS A 25 13.48 2.92 -21.62
CA LYS A 25 14.15 3.52 -22.79
C LYS A 25 14.55 4.98 -22.57
N GLY A 26 14.16 5.59 -21.43
CA GLY A 26 14.53 6.95 -21.08
C GLY A 26 13.97 8.00 -22.05
N THR A 27 12.73 7.82 -22.54
CA THR A 27 12.12 8.72 -23.54
C THR A 27 11.75 10.09 -22.97
N GLY A 28 11.94 10.30 -21.66
CA GLY A 28 11.53 11.49 -20.93
C GLY A 28 10.02 11.54 -20.61
N LYS A 29 9.21 10.65 -21.20
CA LYS A 29 7.76 10.62 -21.01
C LYS A 29 7.34 10.07 -19.64
N GLY A 30 8.07 9.07 -19.13
CA GLY A 30 7.80 8.45 -17.83
C GLY A 30 6.36 7.92 -17.65
N LEU A 31 5.91 7.83 -16.40
CA LEU A 31 4.54 7.43 -16.03
C LEU A 31 3.73 8.64 -15.59
N GLY A 32 2.44 8.71 -15.93
CA GLY A 32 1.53 9.77 -15.50
C GLY A 32 0.75 9.39 -14.24
N ILE A 33 0.42 10.39 -13.42
CA ILE A 33 -0.55 10.25 -12.33
C ILE A 33 -1.82 11.00 -12.68
N ILE A 34 -2.97 10.33 -12.53
CA ILE A 34 -4.30 10.95 -12.52
C ILE A 34 -4.91 10.74 -11.14
N SER A 35 -5.46 11.80 -10.56
CA SER A 35 -6.21 11.75 -9.30
C SER A 35 -7.49 12.58 -9.41
N ASN A 36 -8.45 12.35 -8.50
CA ASN A 36 -9.62 13.23 -8.32
C ASN A 36 -9.28 14.67 -7.91
N ARG A 37 -7.99 14.99 -7.71
CA ARG A 37 -7.47 16.32 -7.39
C ARG A 37 -6.69 16.95 -8.55
N THR A 38 -6.68 16.31 -9.73
CA THR A 38 -5.99 16.82 -10.94
C THR A 38 -6.95 17.75 -11.69
N PRO A 39 -6.70 19.07 -11.74
CA PRO A 39 -7.68 20.05 -12.21
C PRO A 39 -7.86 20.07 -13.73
N ASP A 40 -6.83 19.72 -14.51
CA ASP A 40 -6.86 19.66 -15.97
C ASP A 40 -5.82 18.67 -16.53
N ALA A 41 -5.91 18.37 -17.83
CA ALA A 41 -4.99 17.45 -18.52
C ALA A 41 -3.56 17.99 -18.67
N GLN A 42 -3.37 19.31 -18.56
CA GLN A 42 -2.05 19.95 -18.53
C GLN A 42 -1.34 19.76 -17.17
N GLY A 43 -2.09 19.45 -16.11
CA GLY A 43 -1.61 19.19 -14.75
C GLY A 43 -1.18 17.76 -14.46
N ILE A 44 -1.03 16.89 -15.47
CA ILE A 44 -0.59 15.50 -15.27
C ILE A 44 0.84 15.49 -14.73
N ILE A 45 1.01 14.90 -13.56
CA ILE A 45 2.32 14.73 -12.93
C ILE A 45 3.02 13.54 -13.58
N ARG A 46 4.22 13.77 -14.12
CA ARG A 46 5.06 12.73 -14.74
C ARG A 46 6.13 12.24 -13.77
N LEU A 47 6.16 10.94 -13.55
CA LEU A 47 7.11 10.22 -12.70
C LEU A 47 8.12 9.43 -13.51
N ALA A 48 9.29 9.17 -12.90
CA ALA A 48 10.30 8.28 -13.47
C ALA A 48 10.67 8.61 -14.93
N SER A 49 10.70 9.89 -15.29
CA SER A 49 11.17 10.37 -16.60
C SER A 49 12.68 10.17 -16.80
N HIS A 50 13.40 9.87 -15.71
CA HIS A 50 14.83 9.61 -15.67
C HIS A 50 15.12 8.44 -14.72
N ALA A 51 16.22 7.72 -14.95
CA ALA A 51 16.64 6.61 -14.10
C ALA A 51 17.00 7.04 -12.67
N GLY A 52 16.97 6.08 -11.74
CA GLY A 52 17.38 6.30 -10.34
C GLY A 52 16.39 7.09 -9.48
N LYS A 53 15.13 7.19 -9.90
CA LYS A 53 14.05 7.83 -9.15
C LYS A 53 13.26 6.80 -8.34
N THR A 54 12.85 7.18 -7.14
CA THR A 54 11.97 6.38 -6.27
C THR A 54 10.81 7.29 -5.84
N HIS A 55 9.59 6.82 -6.04
CA HIS A 55 8.37 7.59 -5.78
C HIS A 55 7.39 6.72 -5.00
N ALA A 56 6.75 7.28 -3.97
CA ALA A 56 5.67 6.62 -3.25
C ALA A 56 4.30 7.14 -3.69
N LEU A 57 3.32 6.24 -3.76
CA LEU A 57 1.92 6.56 -3.99
C LEU A 57 1.08 6.05 -2.83
N SER A 58 0.14 6.87 -2.39
CA SER A 58 -0.82 6.54 -1.35
C SER A 58 -2.12 7.31 -1.57
N ASN A 59 -3.05 7.22 -0.63
CA ASN A 59 -4.31 7.96 -0.64
C ASN A 59 -4.12 9.46 -0.30
N ALA A 60 -2.91 9.84 0.13
CA ALA A 60 -2.49 11.25 0.22
C ALA A 60 -2.53 11.91 -1.16
N ALA A 61 -2.68 13.23 -1.19
CA ALA A 61 -2.46 13.97 -2.44
C ALA A 61 -1.01 13.74 -2.88
N TYR A 62 -0.78 13.47 -4.17
CA TYR A 62 0.59 13.28 -4.63
C TYR A 62 1.43 14.55 -4.36
N GLY A 63 2.60 14.37 -3.76
CA GLY A 63 3.45 15.47 -3.28
C GLY A 63 3.23 15.86 -1.82
N ASP A 64 2.17 15.37 -1.16
CA ASP A 64 2.01 15.52 0.29
C ASP A 64 3.03 14.64 1.03
N ARG A 65 4.05 15.29 1.59
CA ARG A 65 5.12 14.64 2.36
C ARG A 65 4.86 14.62 3.86
N SER A 66 3.68 15.06 4.32
CA SER A 66 3.34 15.03 5.75
C SER A 66 3.07 13.62 6.28
N TRP A 67 2.87 12.65 5.38
CA TRP A 67 2.60 11.25 5.73
C TRP A 67 3.90 10.46 5.85
N PRO A 68 4.26 9.94 7.04
CA PRO A 68 5.53 9.24 7.23
C PRO A 68 5.71 8.04 6.29
N LYS A 69 4.65 7.28 5.99
CA LYS A 69 4.75 6.14 5.08
C LYS A 69 5.19 6.51 3.66
N VAL A 70 4.88 7.73 3.21
CA VAL A 70 5.30 8.22 1.88
C VAL A 70 6.80 8.49 1.89
N VAL A 71 7.27 9.26 2.86
CA VAL A 71 8.68 9.62 3.00
C VAL A 71 9.54 8.39 3.29
N ASN A 72 9.09 7.55 4.22
CA ASN A 72 9.76 6.32 4.61
C ASN A 72 9.75 5.30 3.47
N GLY A 73 8.63 5.13 2.76
CA GLY A 73 8.56 4.22 1.61
C GLY A 73 9.59 4.58 0.54
N GLU A 74 9.70 5.85 0.14
CA GLU A 74 10.72 6.28 -0.82
C GLU A 74 12.14 6.05 -0.30
N LYS A 75 12.40 6.42 0.95
CA LYS A 75 13.72 6.30 1.58
C LYS A 75 14.15 4.84 1.69
N TRP A 76 13.33 4.00 2.34
CA TRP A 76 13.64 2.61 2.62
C TRP A 76 13.74 1.77 1.33
N THR A 77 12.89 2.01 0.33
CA THR A 77 13.02 1.33 -0.97
C THR A 77 14.32 1.72 -1.67
N LYS A 78 14.70 3.00 -1.65
CA LYS A 78 15.98 3.44 -2.25
C LYS A 78 17.18 2.82 -1.53
N GLU A 79 17.17 2.81 -0.20
CA GLU A 79 18.21 2.18 0.63
C GLU A 79 18.29 0.67 0.37
N ALA A 80 17.14 -0.01 0.29
CA ALA A 80 17.05 -1.42 -0.05
C ALA A 80 17.71 -1.73 -1.40
N ILE A 81 17.34 -1.01 -2.45
CA ILE A 81 17.91 -1.21 -3.80
C ILE A 81 19.42 -0.92 -3.78
N SER A 82 19.84 0.18 -3.16
CA SER A 82 21.26 0.56 -3.10
C SER A 82 22.10 -0.50 -2.40
N LYS A 83 21.59 -1.05 -1.28
CA LYS A 83 22.27 -2.13 -0.55
C LYS A 83 22.34 -3.42 -1.35
N SER A 84 21.28 -3.74 -2.06
CA SER A 84 21.22 -4.92 -2.92
C SER A 84 22.28 -4.87 -4.02
N VAL A 85 22.45 -3.70 -4.66
CA VAL A 85 23.52 -3.46 -5.64
C VAL A 85 24.91 -3.53 -5.01
N GLU A 86 25.11 -2.95 -3.81
CA GLU A 86 26.40 -2.97 -3.11
C GLU A 86 26.86 -4.41 -2.77
N LEU A 87 25.89 -5.29 -2.45
CA LEU A 87 26.14 -6.67 -2.06
C LEU A 87 26.12 -7.66 -3.23
N ASP A 88 25.92 -7.19 -4.47
CA ASP A 88 25.74 -8.03 -5.67
C ASP A 88 24.68 -9.14 -5.47
N GLU A 89 23.55 -8.75 -4.89
CA GLU A 89 22.47 -9.68 -4.54
C GLU A 89 21.76 -10.25 -5.78
N SER A 90 21.34 -11.52 -5.68
CA SER A 90 20.43 -12.11 -6.65
C SER A 90 19.07 -11.41 -6.65
N ARG A 91 18.30 -11.63 -7.72
CA ARG A 91 16.91 -11.14 -7.82
C ARG A 91 16.07 -11.56 -6.62
N GLU A 92 16.20 -12.81 -6.16
CA GLU A 92 15.45 -13.36 -5.03
C GLU A 92 15.81 -12.64 -3.72
N GLN A 93 17.08 -12.29 -3.54
CA GLN A 93 17.55 -11.52 -2.39
C GLN A 93 17.03 -10.07 -2.44
N LEU A 94 17.07 -9.41 -3.60
CA LEU A 94 16.45 -8.10 -3.81
C LEU A 94 14.94 -8.13 -3.50
N VAL A 95 14.23 -9.15 -4.00
CA VAL A 95 12.78 -9.33 -3.75
C VAL A 95 12.52 -9.48 -2.26
N GLN A 96 13.29 -10.32 -1.55
CA GLN A 96 13.13 -10.47 -0.11
C GLN A 96 13.38 -9.14 0.63
N ARG A 97 14.40 -8.37 0.23
CA ARG A 97 14.69 -7.07 0.80
C ARG A 97 13.57 -6.05 0.59
N LEU A 98 12.95 -6.04 -0.60
CA LEU A 98 11.78 -5.19 -0.87
C LEU A 98 10.54 -5.65 -0.10
N LEU A 99 10.35 -6.96 0.10
CA LEU A 99 9.29 -7.49 0.94
C LEU A 99 9.47 -7.09 2.41
N ASP A 100 10.71 -7.02 2.90
CA ASP A 100 11.00 -6.56 4.26
C ASP A 100 10.58 -5.09 4.46
N VAL A 101 10.81 -4.23 3.47
CA VAL A 101 10.30 -2.85 3.46
C VAL A 101 8.77 -2.82 3.53
N LEU A 102 8.09 -3.62 2.71
CA LEU A 102 6.63 -3.71 2.69
C LEU A 102 6.02 -4.34 3.95
N SER A 103 6.83 -5.04 4.74
CA SER A 103 6.40 -5.74 5.97
C SER A 103 6.90 -5.05 7.24
N THR A 104 7.50 -3.85 7.12
CA THR A 104 8.01 -3.10 8.27
C THR A 104 6.83 -2.55 9.08
N ASP A 105 6.61 -3.13 10.27
CA ASP A 105 5.57 -2.66 11.18
C ASP A 105 5.99 -1.35 11.85
N THR A 106 5.29 -0.27 11.45
CA THR A 106 5.40 1.05 12.06
C THR A 106 4.03 1.57 12.51
N MET A 107 3.05 0.68 12.62
CA MET A 107 1.70 1.06 13.03
C MET A 107 1.72 1.52 14.50
N PRO A 108 1.28 2.74 14.81
CA PRO A 108 1.11 3.15 16.20
C PRO A 108 0.11 2.25 16.90
N LYS A 109 0.36 1.90 18.16
CA LYS A 109 -0.65 1.22 19.00
C LYS A 109 -1.81 2.17 19.27
N GLN A 110 -3.04 1.64 19.26
CA GLN A 110 -4.23 2.38 19.66
C GLN A 110 -4.11 2.80 21.12
N LYS A 111 -4.45 4.05 21.43
CA LYS A 111 -4.49 4.53 22.82
C LYS A 111 -5.82 4.12 23.47
N GLU A 112 -5.82 3.95 24.79
CA GLU A 112 -7.02 3.50 25.56
C GLU A 112 -8.29 4.32 25.31
N ASN A 113 -8.16 5.61 24.97
CA ASN A 113 -9.28 6.52 24.70
C ASN A 113 -9.32 7.01 23.24
N GLU A 114 -8.68 6.30 22.31
CA GLU A 114 -8.71 6.65 20.89
C GLU A 114 -9.83 5.88 20.20
N GLU A 115 -10.88 6.61 19.81
CA GLU A 115 -11.99 6.06 19.02
C GLU A 115 -11.46 5.42 17.72
N TRP A 116 -12.13 4.37 17.24
CA TRP A 116 -11.70 3.63 16.05
C TRP A 116 -11.52 4.53 14.81
N ASP A 117 -12.46 5.42 14.55
CA ASP A 117 -12.37 6.38 13.43
C ASP A 117 -11.16 7.33 13.58
N MET A 118 -10.80 7.66 14.81
CA MET A 118 -9.59 8.42 15.09
C MET A 118 -8.34 7.58 14.86
N TYR A 119 -8.35 6.32 15.30
CA TYR A 119 -7.25 5.37 15.11
C TYR A 119 -6.97 5.07 13.63
N MET A 120 -8.00 5.05 12.78
CA MET A 120 -7.84 4.91 11.33
C MET A 120 -7.02 6.05 10.70
N ASN A 121 -6.92 7.22 11.34
CA ASN A 121 -6.00 8.27 10.88
C ASN A 121 -4.52 7.89 11.07
N GLN A 122 -4.21 6.92 11.93
CA GLN A 122 -2.86 6.43 12.13
C GLN A 122 -2.31 5.66 10.92
N LEU A 123 -3.18 5.20 10.00
CA LEU A 123 -2.79 4.55 8.75
C LEU A 123 -1.88 5.42 7.85
N ARG A 124 -1.79 6.74 8.10
CA ARG A 124 -0.82 7.62 7.41
C ARG A 124 0.64 7.37 7.81
N HIS A 125 0.88 6.70 8.94
CA HIS A 125 2.22 6.47 9.48
C HIS A 125 2.87 5.19 8.96
N THR A 126 2.07 4.20 8.53
CA THR A 126 2.59 2.86 8.22
C THR A 126 2.36 2.42 6.77
N ILE A 127 3.30 1.63 6.24
CA ILE A 127 3.18 0.91 4.96
C ILE A 127 2.46 -0.41 5.19
N PHE A 128 2.89 -1.16 6.21
CA PHE A 128 2.28 -2.41 6.65
C PHE A 128 1.24 -2.13 7.73
N VAL A 129 -0.01 -2.53 7.50
CA VAL A 129 -1.05 -2.48 8.52
C VAL A 129 -1.22 -3.89 9.08
N PRO A 130 -0.87 -4.15 10.35
CA PRO A 130 -1.18 -5.43 10.97
C PRO A 130 -2.69 -5.64 11.01
N SER A 131 -3.13 -6.88 11.20
CA SER A 131 -4.55 -7.20 11.44
C SER A 131 -5.05 -6.48 12.70
N ILE A 132 -5.87 -5.45 12.52
CA ILE A 132 -6.52 -4.67 13.59
C ILE A 132 -8.05 -4.92 13.60
N GLY A 133 -8.69 -4.80 14.77
CA GLY A 133 -10.14 -5.05 14.95
C GLY A 133 -10.50 -6.53 15.22
N ARG A 134 -9.51 -7.39 15.49
CA ARG A 134 -9.74 -8.81 15.81
C ARG A 134 -10.11 -9.02 17.29
N ASP A 135 -9.56 -8.23 18.20
CA ASP A 135 -9.77 -8.40 19.64
C ASP A 135 -11.23 -8.12 20.04
N ASP A 136 -11.88 -7.15 19.38
CA ASP A 136 -13.31 -6.89 19.51
C ASP A 136 -14.15 -8.15 19.16
N LEU A 137 -13.71 -8.93 18.16
CA LEU A 137 -14.37 -10.18 17.76
C LEU A 137 -14.16 -11.33 18.78
N GLU A 138 -13.11 -11.28 19.61
CA GLU A 138 -12.93 -12.23 20.72
C GLU A 138 -13.73 -11.80 21.97
N GLU A 139 -13.80 -10.50 22.28
CA GLU A 139 -14.66 -9.96 23.34
C GLU A 139 -16.16 -10.18 23.05
N LEU A 140 -16.56 -10.11 21.77
CA LEU A 140 -17.92 -10.47 21.31
C LEU A 140 -18.23 -11.98 21.44
N LYS A 141 -17.22 -12.84 21.63
CA LYS A 141 -17.40 -14.29 21.85
C LYS A 141 -17.45 -14.69 23.32
N MET A 142 -17.37 -13.73 24.26
CA MET A 142 -17.54 -14.02 25.67
C MET A 142 -18.98 -14.49 25.96
N PRO A 143 -19.17 -15.52 26.81
CA PRO A 143 -20.51 -15.98 27.17
C PRO A 143 -21.31 -14.84 27.81
N ALA A 144 -22.61 -14.77 27.49
CA ALA A 144 -23.52 -13.75 27.99
C ALA A 144 -23.48 -13.69 29.53
N HIS A 145 -23.19 -12.51 30.09
CA HIS A 145 -23.26 -12.26 31.53
C HIS A 145 -24.47 -11.37 31.79
N GLU A 146 -25.46 -11.87 32.52
CA GLU A 146 -26.83 -11.31 32.67
C GLU A 146 -26.93 -9.86 33.18
N ILE A 147 -25.82 -9.24 33.60
CA ILE A 147 -25.79 -7.88 34.16
C ILE A 147 -25.13 -6.87 33.19
N GLY A 148 -24.36 -7.33 32.19
CA GLY A 148 -23.61 -6.47 31.26
C GLY A 148 -24.30 -6.15 29.92
N ASP A 149 -25.39 -6.84 29.60
CA ASP A 149 -25.98 -6.82 28.26
C ASP A 149 -26.92 -5.63 27.98
N THR A 150 -27.25 -4.80 28.98
CA THR A 150 -28.12 -3.63 28.77
C THR A 150 -27.41 -2.45 28.09
N VAL A 151 -26.08 -2.47 27.98
CA VAL A 151 -25.27 -1.41 27.35
C VAL A 151 -24.74 -1.82 25.96
N LYS A 152 -24.77 -3.12 25.61
CA LYS A 152 -24.21 -3.63 24.34
C LYS A 152 -25.08 -3.45 23.11
N GLN A 153 -26.30 -2.92 23.26
CA GLN A 153 -27.16 -2.60 22.12
C GLN A 153 -27.16 -1.11 21.82
N LYS A 154 -26.16 -0.65 21.06
CA LYS A 154 -26.32 0.51 20.17
C LYS A 154 -25.17 0.57 19.17
N ALA A 155 -25.57 0.58 17.89
CA ALA A 155 -24.78 0.62 16.67
C ALA A 155 -24.15 -0.73 16.26
N ALA A 156 -24.72 -1.35 15.23
CA ALA A 156 -23.93 -2.14 14.31
C ALA A 156 -22.92 -1.16 13.69
N HIS A 157 -21.71 -1.12 14.25
CA HIS A 157 -20.64 -0.28 13.74
C HIS A 157 -20.26 -0.81 12.35
N ALA A 158 -19.81 0.06 11.45
CA ALA A 158 -19.32 -0.31 10.12
C ALA A 158 -18.01 -1.16 10.17
N THR A 159 -17.69 -1.72 11.34
CA THR A 159 -16.41 -2.28 11.80
C THR A 159 -16.54 -3.71 12.31
N ASP A 160 -17.62 -4.44 11.97
CA ASP A 160 -17.74 -5.89 12.22
C ASP A 160 -16.75 -6.70 11.35
N GLY A 161 -15.46 -6.40 11.40
CA GLY A 161 -14.45 -7.02 10.55
C GLY A 161 -13.01 -6.60 10.85
N VAL A 162 -12.08 -7.37 10.30
CA VAL A 162 -10.64 -7.13 10.43
C VAL A 162 -10.14 -6.21 9.31
N TYR A 163 -9.34 -5.20 9.65
CA TYR A 163 -8.64 -4.36 8.68
C TYR A 163 -7.13 -4.67 8.71
N GLY A 164 -6.48 -4.71 7.56
CA GLY A 164 -5.05 -4.97 7.48
C GLY A 164 -4.51 -5.11 6.06
N THR A 165 -3.19 -5.15 5.94
CA THR A 165 -2.52 -5.41 4.66
C THR A 165 -2.71 -6.87 4.27
N GLN A 166 -3.48 -7.12 3.20
CA GLN A 166 -3.73 -8.48 2.74
C GLN A 166 -2.57 -9.05 1.92
N LYS A 167 -1.90 -8.22 1.11
CA LYS A 167 -0.92 -8.66 0.11
C LYS A 167 0.24 -7.70 -0.03
N ASN A 168 1.42 -8.27 -0.29
CA ASN A 168 2.60 -7.55 -0.77
C ASN A 168 2.89 -7.98 -2.20
N ILE A 169 3.13 -7.00 -3.09
CA ILE A 169 3.37 -7.26 -4.52
C ILE A 169 4.65 -6.55 -4.94
N ILE A 170 5.53 -7.26 -5.63
CA ILE A 170 6.74 -6.75 -6.26
C ILE A 170 6.67 -7.06 -7.75
N ILE A 171 6.89 -6.02 -8.58
CA ILE A 171 6.96 -6.14 -10.03
C ILE A 171 8.31 -5.58 -10.46
N LEU A 172 9.13 -6.41 -11.10
CA LEU A 172 10.41 -6.01 -11.69
C LEU A 172 10.31 -6.13 -13.21
N VAL A 173 10.84 -5.14 -13.92
CA VAL A 173 10.93 -5.15 -15.39
C VAL A 173 12.37 -4.85 -15.77
N ASP A 174 12.98 -5.73 -16.56
CA ASP A 174 14.35 -5.54 -17.04
C ASP A 174 14.43 -4.65 -18.30
N LYS A 175 15.62 -4.51 -18.86
CA LYS A 175 15.86 -3.65 -20.03
C LYS A 175 15.32 -4.27 -21.32
N GLU A 176 15.15 -5.57 -21.31
CA GLU A 176 14.69 -6.43 -22.40
C GLU A 176 13.17 -6.65 -22.37
N GLY A 177 12.46 -6.08 -21.39
CA GLY A 177 11.00 -6.15 -21.30
C GLY A 177 10.47 -7.41 -20.63
N LYS A 178 11.34 -8.18 -19.98
CA LYS A 178 10.92 -9.33 -19.17
C LYS A 178 10.44 -8.83 -17.81
N VAL A 179 9.28 -9.34 -17.42
CA VAL A 179 8.60 -9.02 -16.18
C VAL A 179 8.73 -10.18 -15.23
N PHE A 180 9.13 -9.88 -14.00
CA PHE A 180 9.00 -10.76 -12.85
C PHE A 180 7.95 -10.19 -11.91
N TYR A 181 6.85 -10.92 -11.74
CA TYR A 181 5.80 -10.61 -10.78
C TYR A 181 5.90 -11.56 -9.58
N PHE A 182 5.92 -10.99 -8.38
CA PHE A 182 5.83 -11.71 -7.13
C PHE A 182 4.72 -11.13 -6.27
N GLU A 183 3.85 -11.98 -5.73
CA GLU A 183 2.83 -11.62 -4.75
C GLU A 183 2.93 -12.55 -3.55
N ARG A 184 2.83 -11.99 -2.34
CA ARG A 184 2.67 -12.74 -1.09
C ARG A 184 1.35 -12.36 -0.43
N THR A 185 0.46 -13.33 -0.29
CA THR A 185 -0.77 -13.17 0.50
C THR A 185 -0.46 -13.42 1.98
N LEU A 186 -0.72 -12.43 2.84
CA LEU A 186 -0.41 -12.45 4.27
C LEU A 186 -1.56 -13.02 5.11
N TYR A 187 -2.80 -12.82 4.68
CA TYR A 187 -3.99 -13.26 5.39
C TYR A 187 -5.02 -13.92 4.44
N ASP A 188 -5.70 -14.94 4.95
CA ASP A 188 -6.80 -15.61 4.23
C ASP A 188 -8.13 -14.83 4.32
N ARG A 189 -9.22 -15.44 3.84
CA ARG A 189 -10.56 -14.83 3.84
C ARG A 189 -11.15 -14.67 5.25
N ASP A 190 -10.64 -15.40 6.23
CA ASP A 190 -11.02 -15.32 7.64
C ASP A 190 -10.07 -14.40 8.43
N ALA A 191 -9.23 -13.62 7.73
CA ALA A 191 -8.17 -12.80 8.30
C ALA A 191 -7.19 -13.59 9.19
N LYS A 192 -6.96 -14.88 8.89
CA LYS A 192 -5.93 -15.68 9.56
C LYS A 192 -4.60 -15.54 8.82
N PRO A 193 -3.48 -15.40 9.56
CA PRO A 193 -2.17 -15.29 8.94
C PRO A 193 -1.86 -16.56 8.14
N ILE A 194 -1.34 -16.37 6.93
CA ILE A 194 -0.84 -17.44 6.08
C ILE A 194 0.66 -17.56 6.33
N GLU A 195 1.15 -18.79 6.52
CA GLU A 195 2.58 -19.05 6.65
C GLU A 195 3.35 -18.54 5.42
N LYS A 196 4.58 -18.06 5.67
CA LYS A 196 5.46 -17.60 4.60
C LYS A 196 5.56 -18.68 3.50
N GLU A 197 5.62 -18.26 2.24
CA GLU A 197 5.71 -19.12 1.05
C GLU A 197 4.42 -19.86 0.68
N LYS A 198 3.54 -20.20 1.63
CA LYS A 198 2.25 -20.84 1.32
C LYS A 198 1.27 -19.93 0.58
N GLY A 199 1.43 -18.61 0.76
CA GLY A 199 0.64 -17.58 0.07
C GLY A 199 1.34 -16.94 -1.14
N ASP A 200 2.51 -17.45 -1.54
CA ASP A 200 3.33 -16.83 -2.57
C ASP A 200 2.89 -17.25 -3.99
N ARG A 201 2.86 -16.29 -4.91
CA ARG A 201 2.63 -16.50 -6.35
C ARG A 201 3.71 -15.81 -7.15
N ARG A 202 4.20 -16.48 -8.20
CA ARG A 202 5.28 -15.99 -9.06
C ARG A 202 4.89 -16.20 -10.52
N PHE A 203 5.07 -15.16 -11.33
CA PHE A 203 4.85 -15.22 -12.77
C PHE A 203 5.98 -14.51 -13.48
N GLU A 204 6.44 -15.09 -14.59
CA GLU A 204 7.42 -14.48 -15.49
C GLU A 204 6.83 -14.44 -16.90
N TYR A 205 6.92 -13.29 -17.54
CA TYR A 205 6.39 -13.07 -18.89
C TYR A 205 7.11 -11.91 -19.58
N GLU A 206 6.93 -11.78 -20.89
CA GLU A 206 7.49 -10.70 -21.70
C GLU A 206 6.38 -9.71 -22.08
N ILE A 207 6.69 -8.41 -22.07
CA ILE A 207 5.74 -7.38 -22.49
C ILE A 207 5.57 -7.44 -24.01
N GLU A 208 4.34 -7.63 -24.47
CA GLU A 208 4.01 -7.63 -25.89
C GLU A 208 4.41 -6.29 -26.53
N GLY A 209 5.16 -6.34 -27.64
CA GLY A 209 5.60 -5.16 -28.39
C GLY A 209 6.72 -4.36 -27.71
N TRP A 210 7.64 -5.03 -27.00
CA TRP A 210 8.81 -4.40 -26.38
C TRP A 210 9.73 -3.63 -27.34
#